data_AF-A0A6P4ZUH7-F1
#
_entry.id   AF-A0A6P4ZUH7-F1
#
_cell.length_a   1.000
_cell.length_b   1.000
_cell.length_c   1.000
_cell.angle_alpha   90.00
_cell.angle_beta   90.00
_cell.angle_gamma   90.00
#
_symmetry.space_group_name_H-M   'P 1'
#
loop_
_entity.id
_entity.type
_entity.pdbx_description
1 polymer ?
#
loop_
_entity_poly.entity_id
_entity_poly.type
_entity_poly.pdbx_seq_one_letter_code
_entity_poly.pdbx_strand_id
1 'polypeptide(L)'
;MDCCSERLNPFNIHIGDSDQVSENPRCGGDHQILVTKPTVSIPCRWMAGRYVGVHLTGPSRILTLCEVQVITVGECSNGYWHLPHTRRCYRAYDTESEYDQALATCREEGSTLAMPGDSATNDFLVALKNAADTTKVFYFGMTRSDDGTWTYARGSQPMEWENWADGQPSGGKERCAVYFPDNSGDLSFNNRNKWNDVGCKIDAGFICEFEPCQVGNGASYRGTVSVTRTGKTCQRWDRLFPHVHDKTPHNYPSSGLEENYCRNPDGEHGVWCFTTNPSVRWELCEVPVCGEAFKLFSTSSFAEKVTSEC
;
A
#
# COMPACT_ATOMS: atom_id res chain seq x y z
N MET A 1 -16.56 -28.88 -17.59
CA MET A 1 -17.78 -28.04 -17.57
C MET A 1 -18.52 -28.41 -16.31
N ASP A 2 -18.56 -27.53 -15.31
CA ASP A 2 -19.34 -27.75 -14.09
C ASP A 2 -20.83 -27.79 -14.44
N CYS A 3 -21.51 -28.89 -14.14
CA CYS A 3 -22.88 -29.13 -14.60
C CYS A 3 -23.96 -28.39 -13.77
N CYS A 4 -23.60 -27.32 -13.06
CA CYS A 4 -24.46 -26.74 -12.02
C CYS A 4 -24.44 -25.21 -11.92
N SER A 5 -23.83 -24.48 -12.86
CA SER A 5 -23.69 -23.01 -12.80
C SER A 5 -25.01 -22.24 -12.70
N GLU A 6 -26.12 -22.79 -13.21
CA GLU A 6 -27.44 -22.18 -13.08
C GLU A 6 -28.05 -22.31 -11.67
N ARG A 7 -27.56 -23.23 -10.83
CA ARG A 7 -28.08 -23.46 -9.47
C ARG A 7 -27.74 -22.35 -8.49
N LEU A 8 -26.79 -21.48 -8.82
CA LEU A 8 -26.47 -20.30 -8.01
C LEU A 8 -27.47 -19.17 -8.23
N ASN A 9 -28.14 -19.12 -9.38
CA ASN A 9 -28.98 -17.98 -9.75
C ASN A 9 -30.43 -18.16 -9.29
N PRO A 10 -31.10 -17.11 -8.80
CA PRO A 10 -30.54 -15.87 -8.27
C PRO A 10 -29.97 -16.07 -6.85
N PHE A 11 -29.05 -15.19 -6.43
CA PHE A 11 -28.49 -15.15 -5.07
C PHE A 11 -28.36 -13.71 -4.56
N ASN A 12 -28.31 -13.53 -3.25
CA ASN A 12 -28.03 -12.26 -2.59
C ASN A 12 -26.71 -12.32 -1.81
N ILE A 13 -26.10 -11.16 -1.64
CA ILE A 13 -24.94 -10.96 -0.78
C ILE A 13 -25.39 -10.16 0.45
N HIS A 14 -24.93 -10.57 1.63
CA HIS A 14 -25.21 -9.89 2.89
C HIS A 14 -23.90 -9.55 3.59
N ILE A 15 -23.82 -8.37 4.20
CA ILE A 15 -22.62 -7.89 4.90
C ILE A 15 -23.03 -7.20 6.20
N GLY A 16 -22.47 -7.63 7.32
CA GLY A 16 -22.74 -7.06 8.64
C GLY A 16 -22.00 -7.79 9.76
N ASP A 17 -22.29 -7.47 11.02
CA ASP A 17 -21.57 -7.99 12.19
C ASP A 17 -22.22 -9.23 12.82
N SER A 18 -23.38 -9.67 12.34
CA SER A 18 -24.04 -10.90 12.80
C SER A 18 -23.48 -12.11 12.06
N ASP A 19 -23.28 -13.21 12.77
CA ASP A 19 -22.95 -14.51 12.16
C ASP A 19 -24.15 -15.15 11.47
N GLN A 20 -25.37 -14.70 11.80
CA GLN A 20 -26.61 -15.03 11.10
C GLN A 20 -26.71 -14.21 9.80
N VAL A 21 -26.51 -14.86 8.66
CA VAL A 21 -26.40 -14.18 7.34
C VAL A 21 -27.66 -13.37 7.02
N SER A 22 -28.83 -13.88 7.37
CA SER A 22 -30.13 -13.27 7.07
C SER A 22 -30.43 -11.98 7.84
N GLU A 23 -29.75 -11.76 8.98
CA GLU A 23 -29.90 -10.55 9.81
C GLU A 23 -29.07 -9.38 9.28
N ASN A 24 -28.03 -9.66 8.50
CA ASN A 24 -27.16 -8.64 7.92
C ASN A 24 -27.86 -7.92 6.76
N PRO A 25 -27.61 -6.61 6.55
CA PRO A 25 -28.10 -5.87 5.38
C PRO A 25 -27.71 -6.51 4.05
N ARG A 26 -28.54 -6.33 3.01
CA ARG A 26 -28.27 -6.84 1.66
C ARG A 26 -27.38 -5.89 0.85
N CYS A 27 -26.37 -6.46 0.22
CA CYS A 27 -25.58 -5.83 -0.81
C CYS A 27 -26.33 -5.87 -2.15
N GLY A 28 -27.02 -4.77 -2.45
CA GLY A 28 -27.82 -4.64 -3.67
C GLY A 28 -29.04 -5.57 -3.66
N GLY A 29 -29.41 -6.07 -4.85
CA GLY A 29 -30.54 -6.97 -5.05
C GLY A 29 -30.13 -8.40 -5.37
N ASP A 30 -30.96 -9.08 -6.15
CA ASP A 30 -30.66 -10.41 -6.69
C ASP A 30 -29.55 -10.33 -7.74
N HIS A 31 -28.51 -11.14 -7.55
CA HIS A 31 -27.36 -11.27 -8.43
C HIS A 31 -27.45 -12.57 -9.24
N GLN A 32 -26.75 -12.57 -10.38
CA GLN A 32 -26.68 -13.71 -11.28
C GLN A 32 -25.26 -13.88 -11.83
N ILE A 33 -24.83 -15.13 -12.00
CA ILE A 33 -23.60 -15.50 -12.70
C ILE A 33 -23.95 -16.18 -14.03
N LEU A 34 -23.35 -15.71 -15.13
CA LEU A 34 -23.56 -16.31 -16.44
C LEU A 34 -22.76 -17.61 -16.54
N VAL A 35 -23.35 -18.67 -17.08
CA VAL A 35 -22.68 -19.97 -17.29
C VAL A 35 -21.37 -19.83 -18.11
N THR A 36 -21.33 -18.85 -19.00
CA THR A 36 -20.17 -18.55 -19.86
C THR A 36 -19.07 -17.74 -19.15
N LYS A 37 -19.34 -17.21 -17.95
CA LYS A 37 -18.40 -16.43 -17.14
C LYS A 37 -18.34 -17.01 -15.72
N PRO A 38 -17.35 -17.88 -15.42
CA PRO A 38 -17.30 -18.64 -14.16
C PRO A 38 -17.00 -17.78 -12.92
N THR A 39 -16.83 -16.47 -13.08
CA THR A 39 -16.55 -15.52 -11.99
C THR A 39 -17.39 -14.26 -12.15
N VAL A 40 -17.98 -13.79 -11.04
CA VAL A 40 -18.73 -12.53 -10.97
C VAL A 40 -18.18 -11.66 -9.84
N SER A 41 -18.06 -10.36 -10.08
CA SER A 41 -17.62 -9.39 -9.08
C SER A 41 -18.79 -8.48 -8.72
N ILE A 42 -19.17 -8.46 -7.43
CA ILE A 42 -20.32 -7.72 -6.92
C ILE A 42 -19.83 -6.59 -6.02
N PRO A 43 -20.00 -5.31 -6.42
CA PRO A 43 -19.54 -4.18 -5.60
C PRO A 43 -20.56 -3.82 -4.50
N CYS A 44 -20.21 -4.10 -3.24
CA CYS A 44 -21.04 -3.86 -2.05
C CYS A 44 -20.69 -2.55 -1.34
N ARG A 45 -20.84 -1.43 -2.04
CA ARG A 45 -20.44 -0.10 -1.54
C ARG A 45 -21.19 0.28 -0.26
N TRP A 46 -20.48 0.91 0.69
CA TRP A 46 -21.03 1.43 1.95
C TRP A 46 -21.45 0.38 2.98
N MET A 47 -21.04 -0.86 2.79
CA MET A 47 -21.31 -1.93 3.74
C MET A 47 -20.04 -2.28 4.49
N ALA A 48 -20.15 -2.38 5.80
CA ALA A 48 -19.10 -2.81 6.70
C ALA A 48 -19.67 -3.91 7.59
N GLY A 49 -18.83 -4.88 7.95
CA GLY A 49 -19.25 -5.99 8.79
C GLY A 49 -18.18 -7.05 8.94
N ARG A 50 -18.19 -7.76 10.05
CA ARG A 50 -17.33 -8.92 10.32
C ARG A 50 -17.63 -10.13 9.42
N TYR A 51 -18.85 -10.26 8.90
CA TYR A 51 -19.29 -11.43 8.14
C TYR A 51 -19.80 -11.03 6.75
N VAL A 52 -19.44 -11.84 5.75
CA VAL A 52 -20.02 -11.80 4.40
C VAL A 52 -20.68 -13.13 4.11
N GLY A 53 -21.99 -13.07 3.81
CA GLY A 53 -22.79 -14.25 3.51
C GLY A 53 -23.35 -14.22 2.09
N VAL A 54 -23.37 -15.40 1.46
CA VAL A 54 -24.05 -15.63 0.17
C VAL A 54 -25.32 -16.41 0.45
N HIS A 55 -26.46 -15.85 0.08
CA HIS A 55 -27.78 -16.43 0.36
C HIS A 55 -28.52 -16.74 -0.93
N LEU A 56 -29.03 -17.98 -1.08
CA LEU A 56 -29.88 -18.36 -2.21
C LEU A 56 -31.33 -18.05 -1.91
N THR A 57 -32.03 -17.38 -2.83
CA THR A 57 -33.46 -17.11 -2.69
C THR A 57 -34.28 -18.34 -3.06
N GLY A 58 -35.24 -18.71 -2.21
CA GLY A 58 -36.17 -19.83 -2.41
C GLY A 58 -35.91 -21.03 -1.49
N PRO A 59 -36.92 -21.90 -1.26
CA PRO A 59 -36.80 -23.01 -0.31
C PRO A 59 -35.90 -24.14 -0.85
N SER A 60 -35.18 -24.80 0.06
CA SER A 60 -34.46 -26.06 -0.17
C SER A 60 -33.39 -26.01 -1.27
N ARG A 61 -32.67 -24.89 -1.38
CA ARG A 61 -31.55 -24.74 -2.30
C ARG A 61 -30.23 -25.07 -1.60
N ILE A 62 -29.31 -25.67 -2.34
CA ILE A 62 -27.97 -26.01 -1.84
C ILE A 62 -26.98 -25.06 -2.51
N LEU A 63 -26.22 -24.34 -1.69
CA LEU A 63 -25.13 -23.48 -2.15
C LEU A 63 -23.90 -24.33 -2.45
N THR A 64 -23.34 -24.17 -3.65
CA THR A 64 -22.08 -24.81 -4.04
C THR A 64 -21.19 -23.75 -4.67
N LEU A 65 -20.12 -23.40 -3.96
CA LEU A 65 -19.12 -22.41 -4.36
C LEU A 65 -17.75 -23.05 -4.25
N CYS A 66 -16.88 -22.83 -5.24
CA CYS A 66 -15.50 -23.31 -5.18
C CYS A 66 -14.63 -22.40 -4.30
N GLU A 67 -14.80 -21.10 -4.44
CA GLU A 67 -14.06 -20.08 -3.70
C GLU A 67 -14.90 -18.81 -3.60
N VAL A 68 -14.80 -18.12 -2.47
CA VAL A 68 -15.34 -16.77 -2.29
C VAL A 68 -14.20 -15.86 -1.88
N GLN A 69 -13.97 -14.83 -2.69
CA GLN A 69 -13.06 -13.75 -2.38
C GLN A 69 -13.89 -12.52 -2.02
N VAL A 70 -13.91 -12.15 -0.73
CA VAL A 70 -14.44 -10.84 -0.30
C VAL A 70 -13.39 -9.79 -0.59
N ILE A 71 -13.74 -8.51 -0.77
CA ILE A 71 -12.84 -7.38 -1.07
C ILE A 71 -13.00 -6.18 -0.12
N THR A 72 -11.99 -5.81 0.67
CA THR A 72 -11.98 -4.53 1.40
C THR A 72 -11.16 -3.49 0.66
N VAL A 73 -11.57 -2.22 0.77
CA VAL A 73 -10.85 -1.10 0.16
C VAL A 73 -9.90 -0.52 1.20
N GLY A 74 -8.60 -0.46 0.89
CA GLY A 74 -7.54 -0.06 1.83
C GLY A 74 -6.67 -1.21 2.34
N GLU A 75 -6.82 -2.43 1.83
CA GLU A 75 -5.89 -3.54 2.07
C GLU A 75 -4.66 -3.48 1.17
N CYS A 76 -3.60 -4.14 1.63
CA CYS A 76 -2.35 -4.26 0.92
C CYS A 76 -2.45 -5.25 -0.24
N SER A 77 -1.90 -4.89 -1.40
CA SER A 77 -1.78 -5.77 -2.57
C SER A 77 -1.14 -7.11 -2.21
N ASN A 78 -1.48 -8.18 -2.93
CA ASN A 78 -0.98 -9.54 -2.68
C ASN A 78 0.54 -9.57 -2.47
N GLY A 79 0.96 -10.06 -1.29
CA GLY A 79 2.36 -10.16 -0.86
C GLY A 79 2.84 -9.03 0.07
N TYR A 80 2.05 -7.97 0.23
CA TYR A 80 2.33 -6.91 1.21
C TYR A 80 1.59 -7.16 2.54
N TRP A 81 2.28 -6.90 3.64
CA TRP A 81 1.79 -6.98 5.01
C TRP A 81 1.36 -5.61 5.50
N HIS A 82 0.14 -5.52 6.04
CA HIS A 82 -0.37 -4.28 6.62
C HIS A 82 0.17 -4.08 8.04
N LEU A 83 0.66 -2.87 8.34
CA LEU A 83 1.02 -2.46 9.69
C LEU A 83 0.02 -1.42 10.19
N PRO A 84 -0.91 -1.78 11.11
CA PRO A 84 -2.06 -0.95 11.43
C PRO A 84 -1.74 0.45 11.95
N HIS A 85 -0.68 0.62 12.75
CA HIS A 85 -0.37 1.92 13.36
C HIS A 85 0.19 2.92 12.34
N THR A 86 0.90 2.44 11.31
CA THR A 86 1.36 3.29 10.22
C THR A 86 0.30 3.43 9.12
N ARG A 87 -0.66 2.49 9.05
CA ARG A 87 -1.64 2.33 7.96
C ARG A 87 -0.95 2.14 6.60
N ARG A 88 0.23 1.53 6.62
CA ARG A 88 1.04 1.25 5.43
C ARG A 88 1.16 -0.24 5.19
N CYS A 89 1.51 -0.54 3.96
CA CYS A 89 1.71 -1.87 3.44
C CYS A 89 3.19 -2.07 3.19
N TYR A 90 3.73 -3.23 3.57
CA TYR A 90 5.17 -3.51 3.49
C TYR A 90 5.46 -4.85 2.85
N ARG A 91 6.55 -4.95 2.09
CA ARG A 91 7.03 -6.22 1.54
C ARG A 91 8.53 -6.26 1.48
N ALA A 92 9.13 -7.36 1.91
CA ALA A 92 10.55 -7.63 1.76
C ALA A 92 10.81 -8.48 0.50
N TYR A 93 11.88 -8.15 -0.19
CA TYR A 93 12.41 -8.83 -1.36
C TYR A 93 13.82 -9.31 -1.04
N ASP A 94 14.05 -10.62 -1.11
CA ASP A 94 15.36 -11.25 -0.93
C ASP A 94 16.22 -11.24 -2.20
N THR A 95 15.66 -10.75 -3.31
CA THR A 95 16.35 -10.57 -4.58
C THR A 95 17.43 -9.50 -4.43
N GLU A 96 18.64 -9.84 -4.85
CA GLU A 96 19.80 -8.97 -4.78
C GLU A 96 19.67 -7.80 -5.77
N SER A 97 19.79 -6.58 -5.27
CA SER A 97 19.67 -5.37 -6.07
C SER A 97 20.51 -4.23 -5.48
N GLU A 98 21.06 -3.36 -6.33
CA GLU A 98 21.64 -2.09 -5.89
C GLU A 98 20.53 -1.15 -5.37
N TYR A 99 20.89 -0.15 -4.56
CA TYR A 99 19.90 0.73 -3.91
C TYR A 99 18.95 1.41 -4.91
N ASP A 100 19.49 1.99 -5.99
CA ASP A 100 18.69 2.69 -6.99
C ASP A 100 17.78 1.73 -7.77
N GLN A 101 18.20 0.49 -7.96
CA GLN A 101 17.40 -0.56 -8.59
C GLN A 101 16.28 -1.02 -7.67
N ALA A 102 16.58 -1.27 -6.39
CA ALA A 102 15.59 -1.60 -5.37
C ALA A 102 14.52 -0.50 -5.24
N LEU A 103 14.95 0.76 -5.23
CA LEU A 103 14.04 1.91 -5.22
C LEU A 103 13.18 1.97 -6.50
N ALA A 104 13.77 1.70 -7.66
CA ALA A 104 13.03 1.62 -8.91
C ALA A 104 11.98 0.49 -8.89
N THR A 105 12.33 -0.69 -8.40
CA THR A 105 11.39 -1.81 -8.22
C THR A 105 10.23 -1.44 -7.30
N CYS A 106 10.49 -0.82 -6.15
CA CYS A 106 9.42 -0.33 -5.29
C CYS A 106 8.52 0.67 -6.04
N ARG A 107 9.13 1.61 -6.78
CA ARG A 107 8.38 2.64 -7.54
C ARG A 107 7.51 2.07 -8.67
N GLU A 108 7.95 1.01 -9.34
CA GLU A 108 7.17 0.31 -10.36
C GLU A 108 5.87 -0.28 -9.79
N GLU A 109 5.88 -0.72 -8.53
CA GLU A 109 4.70 -1.22 -7.83
C GLU A 109 3.86 -0.12 -7.15
N GLY A 110 4.13 1.16 -7.43
CA GLY A 110 3.44 2.26 -6.75
C GLY A 110 3.80 2.32 -5.25
N SER A 111 5.05 1.98 -4.91
CA SER A 111 5.59 2.05 -3.55
C SER A 111 6.91 2.84 -3.51
N THR A 112 7.58 2.82 -2.36
CA THR A 112 8.95 3.35 -2.18
C THR A 112 9.69 2.43 -1.20
N LEU A 113 10.98 2.65 -0.94
CA LEU A 113 11.68 1.89 0.09
C LEU A 113 11.15 2.21 1.50
N ALA A 114 11.12 1.20 2.38
CA ALA A 114 10.52 1.26 3.71
C ALA A 114 11.24 2.24 4.64
N MET A 115 10.50 2.89 5.53
CA MET A 115 11.02 3.93 6.42
C MET A 115 10.63 3.57 7.87
N PRO A 116 11.57 3.06 8.69
CA PRO A 116 11.32 2.75 10.09
C PRO A 116 11.23 4.02 10.95
N GLY A 117 10.07 4.68 10.91
CA GLY A 117 9.84 5.93 11.63
C GLY A 117 9.76 5.81 13.16
N ASP A 118 9.61 4.59 13.68
CA ASP A 118 9.46 4.30 15.11
C ASP A 118 9.90 2.86 15.43
N SER A 119 10.04 2.54 16.72
CA SER A 119 10.49 1.22 17.17
C SER A 119 9.55 0.08 16.77
N ALA A 120 8.23 0.28 16.83
CA ALA A 120 7.27 -0.75 16.46
C ALA A 120 7.33 -1.06 14.95
N THR A 121 7.54 -0.03 14.13
CA THR A 121 7.78 -0.18 12.69
C THR A 121 9.09 -0.92 12.45
N ASN A 122 10.19 -0.56 13.11
CA ASN A 122 11.47 -1.27 12.99
C ASN A 122 11.36 -2.75 13.33
N ASP A 123 10.74 -3.10 14.46
CA ASP A 123 10.62 -4.49 14.91
C ASP A 123 9.83 -5.32 13.89
N PHE A 124 8.78 -4.73 13.32
CA PHE A 124 8.02 -5.33 12.23
C PHE A 124 8.87 -5.52 10.96
N LEU A 125 9.66 -4.52 10.53
CA LEU A 125 10.53 -4.64 9.36
C LEU A 125 11.64 -5.69 9.57
N VAL A 126 12.17 -5.80 10.79
CA VAL A 126 13.12 -6.86 11.17
C VAL A 126 12.49 -8.24 11.04
N ALA A 127 11.28 -8.43 11.55
CA ALA A 127 10.56 -9.69 11.40
C ALA A 127 10.30 -10.01 9.92
N LEU A 128 9.89 -9.01 9.14
CA LEU A 128 9.57 -9.15 7.72
C LEU A 128 10.80 -9.55 6.88
N LYS A 129 11.94 -8.87 7.07
CA LYS A 129 13.17 -9.19 6.34
C LYS A 129 13.79 -10.51 6.78
N ASN A 130 13.68 -10.89 8.06
CA ASN A 130 14.14 -12.20 8.53
C ASN A 130 13.26 -13.36 8.01
N ALA A 131 11.97 -13.12 7.80
CA ALA A 131 11.10 -14.09 7.13
C ALA A 131 11.44 -14.27 5.65
N ALA A 132 12.00 -13.23 5.01
CA ALA A 132 12.52 -13.31 3.64
C ALA A 132 13.88 -14.01 3.59
N ASP A 133 14.88 -13.51 4.34
CA ASP A 133 16.20 -14.13 4.44
C ASP A 133 16.95 -13.64 5.70
N THR A 134 17.32 -14.57 6.59
CA THR A 134 18.04 -14.27 7.84
C THR A 134 19.54 -13.94 7.67
N THR A 135 20.11 -14.23 6.50
CA THR A 135 21.56 -14.16 6.23
C THR A 135 21.95 -12.91 5.44
N LYS A 136 20.98 -12.25 4.79
CA LYS A 136 21.21 -11.06 3.97
C LYS A 136 21.06 -9.76 4.75
N VAL A 137 21.74 -8.74 4.24
CA VAL A 137 21.43 -7.34 4.56
C VAL A 137 20.25 -6.87 3.71
N PHE A 138 19.46 -5.93 4.23
CA PHE A 138 18.30 -5.40 3.53
C PHE A 138 18.31 -3.88 3.49
N TYR A 139 18.27 -3.29 2.29
CA TYR A 139 18.06 -1.85 2.13
C TYR A 139 16.69 -1.44 2.68
N PHE A 140 16.68 -0.27 3.29
CA PHE A 140 15.48 0.50 3.57
C PHE A 140 15.70 1.93 3.08
N GLY A 141 14.63 2.71 2.99
CA GLY A 141 14.56 3.97 2.27
C GLY A 141 15.23 5.13 2.99
N MET A 142 16.51 5.02 3.28
CA MET A 142 17.29 6.06 3.95
C MET A 142 18.64 6.27 3.26
N THR A 143 18.92 7.53 2.93
CA THR A 143 20.16 7.95 2.24
C THR A 143 20.84 9.13 2.92
N ARG A 144 22.17 9.19 2.81
CA ARG A 144 22.97 10.30 3.33
C ARG A 144 23.43 11.26 2.24
N SER A 145 23.11 12.52 2.43
CA SER A 145 23.61 13.64 1.61
C SER A 145 25.11 13.89 1.84
N ASP A 146 25.73 14.67 0.94
CA ASP A 146 27.16 15.02 1.01
C ASP A 146 27.52 15.83 2.27
N ASP A 147 26.55 16.57 2.82
CA ASP A 147 26.67 17.33 4.07
C ASP A 147 26.57 16.45 5.34
N GLY A 148 26.34 15.14 5.18
CA GLY A 148 26.17 14.19 6.27
C GLY A 148 24.72 14.04 6.75
N THR A 149 23.77 14.76 6.17
CA THR A 149 22.36 14.70 6.58
C THR A 149 21.71 13.42 6.06
N TRP A 150 21.18 12.61 6.98
CA TRP A 150 20.35 11.45 6.64
C TRP A 150 18.92 11.88 6.35
N THR A 151 18.36 11.33 5.28
CA THR A 151 16.98 11.59 4.86
C THR A 151 16.31 10.31 4.43
N TYR A 152 15.03 10.21 4.78
CA TYR A 152 14.17 9.16 4.30
C TYR A 152 13.74 9.40 2.85
N ALA A 153 13.43 8.33 2.12
CA ALA A 153 13.10 8.32 0.68
C ALA A 153 11.84 9.12 0.31
N ARG A 154 11.04 9.55 1.30
CA ARG A 154 9.86 10.45 1.15
C ARG A 154 10.08 11.89 1.64
N GLY A 155 11.34 12.28 1.92
CA GLY A 155 11.75 13.64 2.21
C GLY A 155 11.12 14.28 3.46
N SER A 156 11.91 15.06 4.21
CA SER A 156 11.40 16.07 5.17
C SER A 156 10.60 15.61 6.39
N GLN A 157 10.83 14.40 6.93
CA GLN A 157 10.60 14.17 8.36
C GLN A 157 11.95 14.11 9.08
N PRO A 158 12.16 14.91 10.16
CA PRO A 158 13.33 14.72 11.00
C PRO A 158 13.37 13.27 11.49
N MET A 159 14.54 12.66 11.50
CA MET A 159 14.71 11.38 12.18
C MET A 159 14.46 11.61 13.67
N GLU A 160 13.28 11.18 14.13
CA GLU A 160 12.92 11.22 15.55
C GLU A 160 13.40 9.96 16.29
N TRP A 161 13.78 8.93 15.53
CA TRP A 161 14.15 7.63 16.08
C TRP A 161 15.17 6.91 15.17
N GLU A 162 16.08 6.15 15.80
CA GLU A 162 17.12 5.39 15.11
C GLU A 162 17.48 4.08 15.81
N ASN A 163 18.04 3.12 15.05
CA ASN A 163 18.49 1.82 15.55
C ASN A 163 19.84 1.40 14.96
N TRP A 164 20.79 2.34 14.89
CA TRP A 164 22.14 2.06 14.43
C TRP A 164 22.85 1.02 15.28
N ALA A 165 23.66 0.19 14.61
CA ALA A 165 24.63 -0.69 15.25
C ALA A 165 25.69 0.10 16.00
N ASP A 166 26.36 -0.57 16.94
CA ASP A 166 27.41 0.07 17.73
C ASP A 166 28.54 0.53 16.79
N GLY A 167 28.81 1.83 16.77
CA GLY A 167 29.79 2.46 15.86
C GLY A 167 29.24 2.89 14.50
N GLN A 168 27.93 2.79 14.28
CA GLN A 168 27.24 3.25 13.06
C GLN A 168 26.40 4.51 13.33
N PRO A 169 26.14 5.35 12.31
CA PRO A 169 26.73 5.28 10.97
C PRO A 169 28.22 5.65 11.00
N SER A 170 29.05 4.89 10.29
CA SER A 170 30.51 5.02 10.32
C SER A 170 31.06 6.10 9.39
N GLY A 171 30.26 6.61 8.45
CA GLY A 171 30.61 7.79 7.68
C GLY A 171 31.14 7.52 6.27
N GLY A 172 31.88 8.47 5.70
CA GLY A 172 32.60 8.26 4.43
C GLY A 172 31.72 8.17 3.16
N LYS A 173 32.05 7.23 2.26
CA LYS A 173 31.36 7.01 0.97
C LYS A 173 30.12 6.11 1.10
N GLU A 174 29.78 5.70 2.31
CA GLU A 174 28.61 4.89 2.62
C GLU A 174 27.41 5.82 2.79
N ARG A 175 26.43 5.69 1.90
CA ARG A 175 25.34 6.66 1.73
C ARG A 175 23.96 6.03 1.72
N CYS A 176 23.87 4.72 1.87
CA CYS A 176 22.62 3.98 1.90
C CYS A 176 22.56 3.16 3.18
N ALA A 177 21.38 3.05 3.77
CA ALA A 177 21.20 2.31 5.02
C ALA A 177 20.64 0.91 4.77
N VAL A 178 21.13 -0.06 5.54
CA VAL A 178 20.66 -1.44 5.53
C VAL A 178 20.39 -1.94 6.94
N TYR A 179 19.51 -2.92 7.07
CA TYR A 179 19.47 -3.81 8.23
C TYR A 179 20.59 -4.84 8.12
N PHE A 180 21.34 -5.03 9.20
CA PHE A 180 22.23 -6.18 9.34
C PHE A 180 21.43 -7.50 9.38
N PRO A 181 22.02 -8.61 8.93
CA PRO A 181 21.43 -9.94 9.04
C PRO A 181 21.19 -10.36 10.49
N ASP A 182 20.28 -11.31 10.67
CA ASP A 182 20.03 -11.93 11.97
C ASP A 182 21.10 -12.99 12.30
N ASN A 183 21.50 -13.75 11.28
CA ASN A 183 22.44 -14.86 11.41
C ASN A 183 23.68 -14.68 10.53
N SER A 184 24.42 -13.60 10.71
CA SER A 184 25.80 -13.53 10.21
C SER A 184 26.73 -14.10 11.27
N GLY A 185 27.41 -15.20 10.94
CA GLY A 185 28.50 -15.76 11.75
C GLY A 185 29.70 -14.82 11.97
N ASP A 186 29.66 -13.59 11.44
CA ASP A 186 30.72 -12.58 11.44
C ASP A 186 30.31 -11.24 12.12
N LEU A 187 29.06 -11.09 12.57
CA LEU A 187 28.66 -9.89 13.35
C LEU A 187 28.70 -10.18 14.85
N SER A 188 29.18 -9.19 15.61
CA SER A 188 28.92 -9.11 17.06
C SER A 188 27.44 -9.37 17.30
N PHE A 189 27.10 -10.26 18.25
CA PHE A 189 25.72 -10.63 18.58
C PHE A 189 24.84 -9.38 18.85
N ASN A 190 25.46 -8.30 19.32
CA ASN A 190 24.80 -7.03 19.64
C ASN A 190 24.37 -6.21 18.40
N ASN A 191 24.89 -6.52 17.21
CA ASN A 191 24.61 -5.78 15.96
C ASN A 191 23.58 -6.47 15.06
N ARG A 192 23.07 -7.65 15.45
CA ARG A 192 22.04 -8.36 14.70
C ARG A 192 20.81 -7.50 14.53
N ASN A 193 20.26 -7.47 13.31
CA ASN A 193 19.05 -6.70 12.99
C ASN A 193 19.13 -5.18 13.22
N LYS A 194 20.30 -4.64 13.59
CA LYS A 194 20.54 -3.19 13.71
C LYS A 194 20.89 -2.58 12.35
N TRP A 195 20.90 -1.26 12.28
CA TRP A 195 21.21 -0.55 11.03
C TRP A 195 22.69 -0.36 10.80
N ASN A 196 23.07 -0.32 9.53
CA ASN A 196 24.43 -0.03 9.07
C ASN A 196 24.37 0.92 7.88
N ASP A 197 25.32 1.85 7.76
CA ASP A 197 25.54 2.54 6.50
C ASP A 197 26.47 1.70 5.61
N VAL A 198 26.14 1.65 4.32
CA VAL A 198 26.89 0.90 3.31
C VAL A 198 27.00 1.71 2.03
N GLY A 199 27.88 1.26 1.13
CA GLY A 199 27.87 1.72 -0.25
C GLY A 199 26.55 1.33 -0.93
N CYS A 200 25.95 2.24 -1.70
CA CYS A 200 24.66 2.03 -2.37
C CYS A 200 24.67 1.00 -3.51
N LYS A 201 25.84 0.42 -3.82
CA LYS A 201 26.06 -0.52 -4.92
C LYS A 201 26.39 -1.93 -4.44
N ILE A 202 26.10 -2.24 -3.17
CA ILE A 202 26.17 -3.62 -2.69
C ILE A 202 24.91 -4.37 -3.11
N ASP A 203 25.06 -5.67 -3.34
CA ASP A 203 23.98 -6.61 -3.55
C ASP A 203 23.29 -6.89 -2.20
N ALA A 204 22.05 -6.44 -2.06
CA ALA A 204 21.26 -6.62 -0.85
C ALA A 204 19.80 -6.94 -1.19
N GLY A 205 19.09 -7.55 -0.24
CA GLY A 205 17.64 -7.53 -0.27
C GLY A 205 17.12 -6.11 -0.02
N PHE A 206 15.82 -5.89 -0.13
CA PHE A 206 15.23 -4.58 0.13
C PHE A 206 13.79 -4.70 0.63
N ILE A 207 13.31 -3.66 1.29
CA ILE A 207 11.94 -3.61 1.82
C ILE A 207 11.22 -2.43 1.20
N CYS A 208 10.08 -2.68 0.57
CA CYS A 208 9.20 -1.67 0.02
C CYS A 208 8.06 -1.33 1.00
N GLU A 209 7.54 -0.10 0.91
CA GLU A 209 6.34 0.34 1.59
C GLU A 209 5.45 1.26 0.73
N PHE A 210 4.13 1.15 0.89
CA PHE A 210 3.18 2.11 0.31
C PHE A 210 2.03 2.45 1.25
N GLU A 211 1.41 3.59 0.99
CA GLU A 211 0.23 4.08 1.71
C GLU A 211 -1.00 3.84 0.80
N PRO A 212 -1.90 2.91 1.15
CA PRO A 212 -3.00 2.48 0.27
C PRO A 212 -4.15 3.49 0.20
N CYS A 213 -4.24 4.41 1.17
CA CYS A 213 -5.39 5.30 1.34
C CYS A 213 -4.97 6.67 1.90
N GLN A 214 -5.79 7.69 1.69
CA GLN A 214 -5.64 9.04 2.23
C GLN A 214 -6.46 9.21 3.52
N VAL A 215 -6.02 10.07 4.43
CA VAL A 215 -6.77 10.38 5.67
C VAL A 215 -7.48 11.72 5.50
N GLY A 216 -8.79 11.75 5.78
CA GLY A 216 -9.59 12.95 5.57
C GLY A 216 -9.49 13.42 4.11
N ASN A 217 -9.05 14.66 3.91
CA ASN A 217 -8.83 15.21 2.58
C ASN A 217 -7.46 14.89 1.95
N GLY A 218 -6.64 14.08 2.63
CA GLY A 218 -5.34 13.66 2.12
C GLY A 218 -4.23 14.70 2.15
N ALA A 219 -4.35 15.76 2.97
CA ALA A 219 -3.24 16.69 3.21
C ALA A 219 -1.97 15.98 3.72
N SER A 220 -2.14 14.92 4.53
CA SER A 220 -1.04 14.10 5.04
C SER A 220 -0.66 12.94 4.13
N TYR A 221 -1.37 12.70 3.02
CA TYR A 221 -1.13 11.55 2.16
C TYR A 221 0.26 11.65 1.52
N ARG A 222 1.03 10.57 1.62
CA ARG A 222 2.38 10.49 1.03
C ARG A 222 2.57 9.23 0.17
N GLY A 223 1.48 8.62 -0.32
CA GLY A 223 1.54 7.56 -1.32
C GLY A 223 2.07 8.06 -2.68
N THR A 224 2.26 7.16 -3.65
CA THR A 224 2.94 7.45 -4.92
C THR A 224 2.01 7.42 -6.14
N VAL A 225 0.69 7.46 -5.92
CA VAL A 225 -0.30 7.59 -7.01
C VAL A 225 0.03 8.84 -7.83
N SER A 226 0.22 8.66 -9.14
CA SER A 226 0.67 9.70 -10.09
C SER A 226 -0.26 9.83 -11.31
N VAL A 227 -1.49 9.34 -11.17
CA VAL A 227 -2.54 9.40 -12.18
C VAL A 227 -3.83 9.91 -11.57
N THR A 228 -4.59 10.69 -12.34
CA THR A 228 -5.89 11.23 -11.92
C THR A 228 -6.97 10.16 -11.99
N ARG A 229 -8.16 10.44 -11.43
CA ARG A 229 -9.31 9.52 -11.48
C ARG A 229 -9.78 9.11 -12.86
N THR A 230 -9.46 9.88 -13.89
CA THR A 230 -9.75 9.53 -15.30
C THR A 230 -8.49 9.06 -16.05
N GLY A 231 -7.43 8.69 -15.33
CA GLY A 231 -6.23 8.08 -15.90
C GLY A 231 -5.24 9.06 -16.54
N LYS A 232 -5.34 10.37 -16.26
CA LYS A 232 -4.35 11.34 -16.80
C LYS A 232 -3.09 11.32 -15.97
N THR A 233 -1.94 11.30 -16.62
CA THR A 233 -0.64 11.42 -15.94
C THR A 233 -0.54 12.77 -15.24
N CYS A 234 -0.09 12.74 -14.00
CA CYS A 234 0.20 13.95 -13.24
C CYS A 234 1.46 14.65 -13.76
N GLN A 235 1.42 15.98 -13.80
CA GLN A 235 2.57 16.85 -14.00
C GLN A 235 3.40 16.88 -12.71
N ARG A 236 4.73 16.89 -12.86
CA ARG A 236 5.63 17.04 -11.69
C ARG A 236 5.45 18.42 -11.04
N TRP A 237 5.43 18.46 -9.71
CA TRP A 237 5.22 19.69 -8.95
C TRP A 237 6.34 20.73 -9.09
N ASP A 238 7.54 20.31 -9.52
CA ASP A 238 8.66 21.20 -9.82
C ASP A 238 8.71 21.68 -11.28
N ARG A 239 7.74 21.28 -12.11
CA ARG A 239 7.63 21.69 -13.51
C ARG A 239 6.48 22.68 -13.67
N LEU A 240 6.70 23.71 -14.49
CA LEU A 240 5.71 24.76 -14.78
C LEU A 240 5.03 24.58 -16.16
N PHE A 241 5.19 23.42 -16.78
CA PHE A 241 4.62 23.09 -18.08
C PHE A 241 3.97 21.68 -18.02
N PRO A 242 2.79 21.45 -18.63
CA PRO A 242 1.99 22.41 -19.42
C PRO A 242 1.28 23.49 -18.60
N HIS A 243 1.11 23.29 -17.29
CA HIS A 243 0.39 24.25 -16.44
C HIS A 243 1.36 25.02 -15.56
N VAL A 244 1.43 26.34 -15.76
CA VAL A 244 2.15 27.23 -14.83
C VAL A 244 1.37 27.32 -13.52
N HIS A 245 2.05 27.15 -12.39
CA HIS A 245 1.49 27.25 -11.04
C HIS A 245 2.54 27.68 -10.01
N ASP A 246 2.08 28.06 -8.81
CA ASP A 246 2.91 28.48 -7.67
C ASP A 246 3.14 27.37 -6.64
N LYS A 247 2.41 26.26 -6.75
CA LYS A 247 2.52 25.07 -5.87
C LYS A 247 3.76 24.24 -6.17
N THR A 248 4.92 24.74 -5.74
CA THR A 248 6.21 24.08 -5.90
C THR A 248 6.73 23.56 -4.55
N PRO A 249 7.65 22.58 -4.53
CA PRO A 249 8.30 22.15 -3.29
C PRO A 249 8.93 23.29 -2.50
N HIS A 250 9.42 24.31 -3.21
CA HIS A 250 10.01 25.49 -2.59
C HIS A 250 8.98 26.35 -1.84
N ASN A 251 7.80 26.54 -2.43
CA ASN A 251 6.75 27.38 -1.85
C ASN A 251 5.89 26.63 -0.82
N TYR A 252 5.80 25.30 -0.92
CA TYR A 252 4.99 24.44 -0.04
C TYR A 252 5.83 23.28 0.53
N PRO A 253 6.89 23.56 1.31
CA PRO A 253 7.86 22.55 1.72
C PRO A 253 7.28 21.44 2.60
N SER A 254 6.23 21.72 3.37
CA SER A 254 5.57 20.72 4.24
C SER A 254 4.54 19.84 3.53
N SER A 255 4.20 20.16 2.27
CA SER A 255 3.14 19.46 1.52
C SER A 255 3.62 18.19 0.81
N GLY A 256 4.92 17.86 0.91
CA GLY A 256 5.49 16.66 0.31
C GLY A 256 5.31 16.61 -1.21
N LEU A 257 5.47 17.75 -1.89
CA LEU A 257 5.27 17.91 -3.34
C LEU A 257 6.35 17.23 -4.19
N GLU A 258 6.58 15.95 -3.95
CA GLU A 258 7.62 15.16 -4.60
C GLU A 258 7.16 14.60 -5.95
N GLU A 259 8.06 14.61 -6.92
CA GLU A 259 7.82 14.08 -8.26
C GLU A 259 6.49 14.57 -8.84
N ASN A 260 5.67 13.68 -9.37
CA ASN A 260 4.32 13.93 -9.88
C ASN A 260 3.25 13.20 -9.07
N TYR A 261 3.48 12.98 -7.78
CA TYR A 261 2.52 12.26 -6.95
C TYR A 261 1.33 13.13 -6.54
N CYS A 262 0.16 12.54 -6.39
CA CYS A 262 -1.04 13.25 -5.97
C CYS A 262 -0.89 13.78 -4.54
N ARG A 263 -1.16 15.06 -4.34
CA ARG A 263 -1.02 15.76 -3.06
C ARG A 263 -2.17 16.73 -2.85
N ASN A 264 -2.29 17.23 -1.64
CA ASN A 264 -3.28 18.26 -1.31
C ASN A 264 -2.61 19.40 -0.53
N PRO A 265 -1.93 20.32 -1.23
CA PRO A 265 -1.24 21.45 -0.59
C PRO A 265 -2.17 22.61 -0.20
N ASP A 266 -3.42 22.62 -0.67
CA ASP A 266 -4.33 23.77 -0.59
C ASP A 266 -5.69 23.48 0.04
N GLY A 267 -5.88 22.30 0.62
CA GLY A 267 -7.08 21.98 1.40
C GLY A 267 -8.30 21.57 0.57
N GLU A 268 -8.08 21.13 -0.67
CA GLU A 268 -9.10 20.53 -1.55
C GLU A 268 -9.77 19.31 -0.87
N HIS A 269 -10.87 18.80 -1.43
CA HIS A 269 -11.61 17.67 -0.84
C HIS A 269 -10.91 16.31 -0.92
N GLY A 270 -9.78 16.21 -1.60
CA GLY A 270 -8.97 15.01 -1.73
C GLY A 270 -7.63 15.30 -2.40
N VAL A 271 -6.75 14.32 -2.46
CA VAL A 271 -5.49 14.46 -3.21
C VAL A 271 -5.74 14.66 -4.69
N TRP A 272 -4.95 15.53 -5.30
CA TRP A 272 -5.06 15.92 -6.69
C TRP A 272 -3.69 16.20 -7.29
N CYS A 273 -3.64 16.44 -8.60
CA CYS A 273 -2.43 16.90 -9.26
C CYS A 273 -2.79 17.78 -10.47
N PHE A 274 -1.83 18.63 -10.89
CA PHE A 274 -1.86 19.18 -12.25
C PHE A 274 -1.69 18.02 -13.25
N THR A 275 -2.32 18.10 -14.42
CA THR A 275 -2.22 17.01 -15.41
C THR A 275 -1.25 17.35 -16.53
N THR A 276 -0.67 16.36 -17.19
CA THR A 276 0.13 16.58 -18.41
C THR A 276 -0.72 16.91 -19.64
N ASN A 277 -2.05 16.87 -19.52
CA ASN A 277 -2.98 17.24 -20.59
C ASN A 277 -3.20 18.77 -20.59
N PRO A 278 -2.87 19.50 -21.69
CA PRO A 278 -3.06 20.95 -21.76
C PRO A 278 -4.51 21.42 -21.62
N SER A 279 -5.50 20.56 -21.92
CA SER A 279 -6.93 20.89 -21.83
C SER A 279 -7.52 20.66 -20.44
N VAL A 280 -6.83 19.91 -19.56
CA VAL A 280 -7.30 19.63 -18.20
C VAL A 280 -6.22 20.09 -17.22
N ARG A 281 -6.41 21.27 -16.64
CA ARG A 281 -5.41 21.91 -15.77
C ARG A 281 -5.01 21.03 -14.59
N TRP A 282 -5.99 20.53 -13.87
CA TRP A 282 -5.81 19.70 -12.70
C TRP A 282 -7.02 18.79 -12.53
N GLU A 283 -6.87 17.72 -11.76
CA GLU A 283 -7.94 16.80 -11.44
C GLU A 283 -7.64 16.05 -10.15
N LEU A 284 -8.68 15.65 -9.42
CA LEU A 284 -8.57 14.77 -8.27
C LEU A 284 -8.04 13.39 -8.67
N CYS A 285 -7.22 12.82 -7.81
CA CYS A 285 -6.74 11.45 -7.96
C CYS A 285 -7.67 10.48 -7.26
N GLU A 286 -7.55 9.22 -7.67
CA GLU A 286 -8.37 8.13 -7.15
C GLU A 286 -7.65 7.42 -6.01
N VAL A 287 -7.71 8.01 -4.82
CA VAL A 287 -7.12 7.44 -3.60
C VAL A 287 -8.24 7.24 -2.58
N PRO A 288 -8.46 6.01 -2.07
CA PRO A 288 -9.53 5.76 -1.10
C PRO A 288 -9.26 6.48 0.21
N VAL A 289 -10.31 6.87 0.93
CA VAL A 289 -10.17 7.45 2.28
C VAL A 289 -10.08 6.30 3.29
N CYS A 290 -9.06 6.31 4.14
CA CYS A 290 -8.85 5.26 5.14
C CYS A 290 -10.06 5.19 6.09
N GLY A 291 -10.61 3.99 6.31
CA GLY A 291 -11.76 3.78 7.18
C GLY A 291 -13.11 4.22 6.59
N GLU A 292 -13.14 4.75 5.36
CA GLU A 292 -14.38 5.00 4.62
C GLU A 292 -14.56 3.97 3.51
N ALA A 293 -15.73 3.33 3.48
CA ALA A 293 -16.10 2.43 2.39
C ALA A 293 -16.23 3.23 1.08
N PHE A 294 -15.37 2.96 0.10
CA PHE A 294 -15.32 3.63 -1.19
C PHE A 294 -16.70 3.70 -1.90
N LYS A 295 -17.16 4.90 -2.34
CA LYS A 295 -17.97 5.02 -3.57
C LYS A 295 -16.94 4.90 -4.66
N LEU A 296 -16.78 3.75 -5.33
CA LEU A 296 -16.36 3.71 -6.75
C LEU A 296 -16.45 2.30 -7.36
N PHE A 297 -16.55 2.30 -8.68
CA PHE A 297 -16.88 1.16 -9.54
C PHE A 297 -15.67 0.23 -9.67
N SER A 298 -15.82 -1.04 -9.24
CA SER A 298 -14.98 -2.23 -9.60
C SER A 298 -13.50 -2.14 -9.13
N THR A 299 -12.79 -3.12 -8.57
CA THR A 299 -12.83 -4.60 -8.47
C THR A 299 -11.75 -5.03 -7.44
N SER A 300 -12.00 -6.10 -6.64
CA SER A 300 -11.04 -7.01 -5.92
C SER A 300 -10.07 -6.50 -4.81
N SER A 301 -9.69 -7.13 -3.67
CA SER A 301 -10.09 -8.30 -2.81
C SER A 301 -9.65 -8.14 -1.31
N PHE A 302 -10.06 -9.08 -0.44
CA PHE A 302 -9.97 -9.39 1.03
C PHE A 302 -11.14 -9.04 2.04
N ALA A 303 -11.93 -9.97 2.63
CA ALA A 303 -12.43 -9.89 4.04
C ALA A 303 -12.58 -11.29 4.66
N GLU A 304 -12.39 -11.36 5.98
CA GLU A 304 -12.23 -12.56 6.78
C GLU A 304 -13.54 -13.30 7.08
N LYS A 305 -13.47 -14.63 6.95
CA LYS A 305 -14.39 -15.66 7.47
C LYS A 305 -15.77 -15.73 6.81
N VAL A 306 -15.89 -16.69 5.90
CA VAL A 306 -17.16 -17.16 5.32
C VAL A 306 -17.80 -18.16 6.27
N THR A 307 -18.95 -17.80 6.87
CA THR A 307 -19.83 -18.77 7.52
C THR A 307 -20.83 -19.29 6.48
N SER A 308 -20.79 -20.59 6.21
CA SER A 308 -21.88 -21.28 5.52
C SER A 308 -22.88 -21.76 6.56
N GLU A 309 -24.05 -21.14 6.65
CA GLU A 309 -25.17 -21.72 7.38
C GLU A 309 -25.90 -22.72 6.47
N CYS A 310 -26.09 -23.94 6.98
CA CYS A 310 -26.82 -25.04 6.34
C CYS A 310 -28.34 -24.85 6.47
#